data_AF-A0A645J7C6-F1
#
_entry.id   AF-A0A645J7C6-F1
#
_cell.length_a   1.000
_cell.length_b   1.000
_cell.length_c   1.000
_cell.angle_alpha   90.00
_cell.angle_beta   90.00
_cell.angle_gamma   90.00
#
_symmetry.space_group_name_H-M   'P 1'
#
loop_
_entity.id
_entity.type
_entity.pdbx_description
1 polymer ?
#
loop_
_entity_poly.entity_id
_entity_poly.type
_entity_poly.pdbx_seq_one_letter_code
_entity_poly.pdbx_strand_id
1 'polypeptide(L)'
;MLHADPSLLMDTTGCGDNFLGGVIVSITRQLLEKSDGLLDLQDAVLWGGASGGLALLFHGGLFHESSKGQKEQLLMPIVAAYKKQLDVALDQSEK
;
A
#
# COMPACT_ATOMS: atom_id res chain seq x y z
N MET A 1 -24.14 2.46 12.77
CA MET A 1 -24.06 3.46 11.69
C MET A 1 -23.76 2.80 10.34
N LEU A 2 -22.68 2.03 10.16
CA LEU A 2 -22.42 1.27 8.90
C LEU A 2 -23.49 0.23 8.54
N HIS A 3 -24.07 -0.49 9.52
CA HIS A 3 -25.16 -1.44 9.27
C HIS A 3 -26.49 -0.78 8.85
N ALA A 4 -26.63 0.54 9.04
CA ALA A 4 -27.85 1.26 8.70
C ALA A 4 -27.84 1.79 7.25
N ASP A 5 -26.66 1.91 6.65
CA ASP A 5 -26.48 2.29 5.25
C ASP A 5 -25.27 1.56 4.65
N PRO A 6 -25.48 0.42 3.96
CA PRO A 6 -24.43 -0.36 3.33
C PRO A 6 -23.65 0.40 2.25
N SER A 7 -24.18 1.51 1.72
CA SER A 7 -23.47 2.34 0.73
C SER A 7 -22.30 3.10 1.34
N LEU A 8 -22.22 3.18 2.68
CA LEU A 8 -21.08 3.72 3.42
C LEU A 8 -19.94 2.70 3.59
N LEU A 9 -20.15 1.43 3.24
CA LEU A 9 -19.07 0.46 3.21
C LEU A 9 -18.15 0.76 2.03
N MET A 10 -16.87 0.94 2.33
CA MET A 10 -15.85 1.02 1.30
C MET A 10 -15.77 -0.29 0.49
N ASP A 11 -15.41 -0.18 -0.78
CA ASP A 11 -15.35 -1.34 -1.68
C ASP A 11 -14.10 -2.16 -1.40
N THR A 12 -14.28 -3.40 -0.92
CA THR A 12 -13.16 -4.32 -0.64
C THR A 12 -12.68 -5.08 -1.88
N THR A 13 -13.40 -4.97 -3.00
CA THR A 13 -13.06 -5.67 -4.24
C THR A 13 -11.65 -5.29 -4.69
N GLY A 14 -10.82 -6.29 -4.96
CA GLY A 14 -9.44 -6.08 -5.43
C GLY A 14 -8.47 -5.57 -4.37
N CYS A 15 -8.84 -5.41 -3.10
CA CYS A 15 -7.89 -5.02 -2.04
C CYS A 15 -6.71 -6.00 -1.94
N GLY A 16 -6.97 -7.31 -2.05
CA GLY A 16 -5.93 -8.35 -2.05
C GLY A 16 -5.00 -8.28 -3.26
N ASP A 17 -5.54 -8.07 -4.46
CA ASP A 17 -4.76 -7.95 -5.69
C ASP A 17 -3.88 -6.68 -5.67
N ASN A 18 -4.43 -5.58 -5.16
CA ASN A 18 -3.68 -4.35 -4.99
C ASN A 18 -2.61 -4.49 -3.91
N PHE A 19 -2.88 -5.22 -2.82
CA PHE A 19 -1.88 -5.56 -1.81
C PHE A 19 -0.72 -6.35 -2.43
N LEU A 20 -1.03 -7.43 -3.14
CA LEU A 20 -0.01 -8.25 -3.82
C LEU A 20 0.78 -7.41 -4.84
N GLY A 21 0.09 -6.55 -5.61
CA GLY A 21 0.73 -5.63 -6.55
C GLY A 21 1.72 -4.68 -5.86
N GLY A 22 1.36 -4.12 -4.70
CA GLY A 22 2.25 -3.28 -3.89
C GLY A 22 3.49 -4.05 -3.40
N VAL A 23 3.30 -5.27 -2.89
CA VAL A 23 4.41 -6.15 -2.48
C VAL A 23 5.37 -6.41 -3.63
N ILE A 24 4.86 -6.75 -4.82
CA ILE A 24 5.67 -7.03 -6.01
C ILE A 24 6.46 -5.79 -6.45
N VAL A 25 5.86 -4.61 -6.39
CA VAL A 25 6.55 -3.34 -6.69
C VAL A 25 7.73 -3.13 -5.75
N SER A 26 7.54 -3.28 -4.43
CA SER A 26 8.63 -3.13 -3.46
C SER A 26 9.75 -4.15 -3.72
N ILE A 27 9.41 -5.44 -3.85
CA ILE A 27 10.41 -6.49 -4.12
C ILE A 27 11.20 -6.19 -5.39
N THR A 28 10.52 -5.79 -6.47
CA THR A 28 11.17 -5.48 -7.75
C THR A 28 12.12 -4.29 -7.61
N ARG A 29 11.71 -3.23 -6.90
CA ARG A 29 12.57 -2.07 -6.64
C ARG A 29 13.79 -2.45 -5.80
N GLN A 30 13.59 -3.26 -4.76
CA GLN A 30 14.67 -3.74 -3.91
C GLN A 30 15.69 -4.57 -4.71
N LEU A 31 15.24 -5.46 -5.60
CA LEU A 31 16.12 -6.26 -6.46
C LEU A 31 16.86 -5.42 -7.52
N LEU A 32 16.26 -4.34 -8.00
CA LEU A 32 16.90 -3.41 -8.95
C LEU A 32 17.95 -2.51 -8.27
N GLU A 33 17.71 -2.11 -7.02
CA GLU A 33 18.60 -1.22 -6.25
C GLU A 33 19.70 -1.99 -5.51
N LYS A 34 19.43 -3.23 -5.10
CA LYS A 34 20.36 -4.11 -4.39
C LYS A 34 20.41 -5.45 -5.11
N SER A 35 21.50 -5.70 -5.84
CA SER A 35 21.71 -6.98 -6.53
C SER A 35 21.84 -8.15 -5.56
N ASP A 36 22.38 -7.89 -4.36
CA ASP A 36 22.72 -8.90 -3.37
C ASP A 36 22.24 -8.45 -1.97
N GLY A 37 21.37 -9.23 -1.34
CA GLY A 37 20.87 -8.94 0.01
C GLY A 37 19.55 -9.64 0.34
N LEU A 38 19.19 -9.64 1.63
CA LEU A 38 17.87 -10.07 2.06
C LEU A 38 16.83 -8.99 1.69
N LEU A 39 15.65 -9.44 1.28
CA LEU A 39 14.51 -8.55 1.05
C LEU A 39 14.01 -7.97 2.38
N ASP A 40 13.77 -6.66 2.38
CA ASP A 40 13.08 -5.97 3.45
C ASP A 40 11.58 -6.24 3.35
N LEU A 41 11.12 -7.18 4.18
CA LEU A 41 9.71 -7.53 4.29
C LEU A 41 8.87 -6.41 4.88
N GLN A 42 9.43 -5.52 5.70
CA GLN A 42 8.68 -4.41 6.27
C GLN A 42 8.34 -3.41 5.16
N ASP A 43 9.30 -3.07 4.30
CA ASP A 43 9.03 -2.24 3.12
C ASP A 43 8.03 -2.93 2.17
N ALA A 44 8.18 -4.23 1.93
CA ALA A 44 7.26 -4.98 1.07
C ALA A 44 5.81 -4.95 1.57
N VAL A 45 5.60 -5.23 2.86
CA VAL A 45 4.27 -5.21 3.49
C VAL A 45 3.72 -3.80 3.57
N LEU A 46 4.57 -2.78 3.77
CA LEU A 46 4.16 -1.38 3.77
C LEU A 46 3.58 -0.97 2.42
N TRP A 47 4.28 -1.27 1.32
CA TRP A 47 3.79 -1.00 -0.04
C TRP A 47 2.51 -1.78 -0.34
N GLY A 48 2.44 -3.05 0.08
CA GLY A 48 1.24 -3.84 -0.02
C GLY A 48 0.07 -3.23 0.73
N GLY A 49 0.25 -2.90 2.01
CA GLY A 49 -0.78 -2.31 2.86
C GLY A 49 -1.28 -0.97 2.33
N ALA A 50 -0.38 -0.12 1.84
CA ALA A 50 -0.74 1.16 1.24
C ALA A 50 -1.58 0.97 -0.05
N SER A 51 -1.16 0.06 -0.93
CA SER A 51 -1.84 -0.21 -2.19
C SER A 51 -3.20 -0.90 -1.99
N GLY A 52 -3.28 -1.89 -1.11
CA GLY A 52 -4.53 -2.54 -0.72
C GLY A 52 -5.50 -1.58 -0.02
N GLY A 53 -4.99 -0.72 0.86
CA GLY A 53 -5.79 0.31 1.52
C GLY A 53 -6.32 1.37 0.56
N LEU A 54 -5.53 1.79 -0.44
CA LEU A 54 -5.98 2.71 -1.48
C LEU A 54 -7.14 2.13 -2.30
N ALA A 55 -7.20 0.81 -2.47
CA ALA A 55 -8.28 0.13 -3.20
C ALA A 55 -9.66 0.30 -2.55
N LEU A 56 -9.72 0.56 -1.24
CA LEU A 56 -10.97 0.86 -0.55
C LEU A 56 -11.62 2.17 -1.04
N LEU A 57 -10.85 3.06 -1.66
CA LEU A 57 -11.29 4.40 -2.05
C LEU A 57 -11.87 4.48 -3.48
N PHE A 58 -11.92 3.36 -4.21
CA PHE A 58 -12.47 3.31 -5.57
C PHE A 58 -13.20 2.00 -5.85
N HIS A 59 -14.14 2.04 -6.78
CA HIS A 59 -15.01 0.89 -7.07
C HIS A 59 -14.37 -0.10 -8.05
N GLY A 60 -14.59 -1.39 -7.84
CA GLY A 60 -14.29 -2.47 -8.80
C GLY A 60 -12.85 -2.98 -8.81
N GLY A 61 -12.02 -2.59 -7.84
CA GLY A 61 -10.68 -3.17 -7.61
C GLY A 61 -9.59 -2.84 -8.64
N LEU A 62 -9.95 -2.32 -9.81
CA LEU A 62 -9.01 -1.79 -10.80
C LEU A 62 -9.05 -0.26 -10.80
N PHE A 63 -7.91 0.36 -10.53
CA PHE A 63 -7.77 1.80 -10.65
C PHE A 63 -7.51 2.18 -12.12
N HIS A 64 -8.44 2.94 -12.70
CA HIS A 64 -8.29 3.48 -14.05
C HIS A 64 -7.61 4.85 -14.01
N GLU A 65 -6.34 4.91 -14.44
CA GLU A 65 -5.61 6.17 -14.51
C GLU A 65 -6.18 7.07 -15.63
N SER A 66 -6.47 8.32 -15.28
CA SER A 66 -6.81 9.38 -16.25
C SER A 66 -5.55 10.02 -16.87
N SER A 67 -4.42 9.88 -16.19
CA SER A 67 -3.09 10.31 -16.64
C SER A 67 -2.03 9.39 -16.06
N LYS A 68 -0.95 9.15 -16.80
CA LYS A 68 0.16 8.29 -16.36
C LYS A 68 0.65 8.67 -14.96
N GLY A 69 0.67 7.72 -14.04
CA GLY A 69 1.22 7.88 -12.69
C GLY A 69 0.25 8.50 -11.69
N GLN A 70 -1.03 8.70 -12.04
CA GLN A 70 -2.05 9.20 -11.11
C GLN A 70 -2.19 8.30 -9.89
N LYS A 71 -2.17 6.97 -10.06
CA LYS A 71 -2.28 6.02 -8.95
C LYS A 71 -1.08 6.13 -8.02
N GLU A 72 0.11 6.26 -8.60
CA GLU A 72 1.35 6.45 -7.84
C GLU A 72 1.29 7.72 -7.00
N GLN A 73 0.85 8.85 -7.57
CA GLN A 73 0.70 10.12 -6.84
C GLN A 73 -0.24 10.02 -5.64
N LEU A 74 -1.33 9.25 -5.75
CA LEU A 74 -2.26 8.98 -4.64
C LEU A 74 -1.66 8.02 -3.59
N LEU A 75 -0.85 7.07 -4.04
CA LEU A 75 -0.24 6.05 -3.20
C LEU A 75 0.92 6.59 -2.35
N MET A 76 1.75 7.47 -2.92
CA MET A 76 2.98 7.94 -2.28
C MET A 76 2.78 8.59 -0.90
N PRO A 77 1.74 9.42 -0.67
CA PRO A 77 1.45 9.96 0.67
C PRO A 77 1.13 8.86 1.71
N ILE A 78 0.44 7.79 1.29
CA ILE A 78 0.07 6.66 2.17
C ILE A 78 1.31 5.86 2.54
N VAL A 79 2.15 5.54 1.55
CA VAL A 79 3.46 4.90 1.75
C VAL A 79 4.32 5.70 2.73
N ALA A 80 4.42 7.02 2.53
CA ALA A 80 5.18 7.90 3.42
C ALA A 80 4.63 7.92 4.85
N ALA A 81 3.31 7.92 5.02
CA ALA A 81 2.67 7.87 6.33
C ALA A 81 2.95 6.56 7.06
N TYR A 82 2.85 5.42 6.37
CA TYR A 82 3.16 4.11 6.96
C TYR A 82 4.63 4.00 7.35
N LYS A 83 5.53 4.54 6.52
CA LYS A 83 6.97 4.53 6.81
C LYS A 83 7.28 5.30 8.08
N LYS A 84 6.73 6.52 8.19
CA LYS A 84 6.84 7.33 9.40
C LYS A 84 6.31 6.60 10.63
N GLN A 85 5.21 5.85 10.50
CA GLN A 85 4.64 5.10 11.61
C GLN A 85 5.53 3.92 12.05
N LEU A 86 6.13 3.20 11.09
CA LEU A 86 7.09 2.14 11.39
C LEU A 86 8.34 2.69 12.07
N ASP A 87 8.91 3.78 11.56
CA ASP A 87 10.10 4.41 12.16
C ASP A 87 9.84 4.78 13.63
N VAL A 88 8.69 5.38 13.93
CA VAL A 88 8.28 5.70 15.32
C VAL A 88 8.12 4.45 16.18
N ALA A 89 7.57 3.36 15.63
CA ALA A 89 7.36 2.13 16.38
C ALA A 89 8.69 1.41 16.71
N LEU A 90 9.65 1.44 15.78
CA LEU A 90 10.97 0.84 15.97
C LEU A 90 11.79 1.62 17.01
N ASP A 91 11.78 2.95 16.96
CA ASP A 91 12.42 3.83 17.96
C ASP A 91 11.90 3.59 19.39
N GLN A 92 10.65 3.15 19.53
CA GLN A 92 10.04 2.80 20.82
C GLN A 92 10.39 1.40 21.30
N SER A 93 10.78 0.49 20.39
CA SER A 93 11.15 -0.89 20.72
C SER A 93 12.60 -1.06 21.18
N GLU A 94 13.45 -0.06 20.92
CA GLU A 94 14.86 -0.04 21.34
C GLU A 94 15.08 0.63 22.72
N LYS A 95 13.99 1.05 23.40
CA LYS A 95 14.00 1.58 24.78
C LYS A 95 13.46 0.55 25.76
#